data_AF-A0A6C0KIM3-F1
#
_entry.id   AF-A0A6C0KIM3-F1
#
_cell.length_a   1.000
_cell.length_b   1.000
_cell.length_c   1.000
_cell.angle_alpha   90.00
_cell.angle_beta   90.00
_cell.angle_gamma   90.00
#
_symmetry.space_group_name_H-M   'P 1'
#
loop_
_entity.id
_entity.type
_entity.pdbx_description
1 polymer ?
#
loop_
_entity_poly.entity_id
_entity_poly.type
_entity_poly.pdbx_seq_one_letter_code
_entity_poly.pdbx_strand_id
1 'polypeptide(L)' 'MEKEHQKMVFIMNALNDGWSVKKNQDKYIFTKKHENKVEIFQEDYLATFIVNHMCLQK' A
#
# COMPACT_ATOMS: atom_id res chain seq x y z
N MET A 1 13.18 11.82 -4.41
CA MET A 1 12.87 10.86 -3.33
C MET A 1 12.69 9.50 -3.97
N GLU A 2 13.40 8.49 -3.48
CA GLU A 2 13.42 7.14 -4.10
C GLU A 2 12.07 6.44 -3.97
N LYS A 3 11.65 5.70 -5.01
CA LYS A 3 10.35 4.99 -5.09
C LYS A 3 10.10 4.07 -3.88
N GLU A 4 11.16 3.56 -3.27
CA GLU A 4 11.08 2.73 -2.06
C GLU A 4 10.57 3.52 -0.85
N HIS A 5 10.98 4.78 -0.71
CA HIS A 5 10.53 5.62 0.40
C HIS A 5 9.02 5.88 0.34
N GLN A 6 8.49 6.17 -0.84
CA GLN A 6 7.05 6.37 -1.05
C GLN A 6 6.25 5.08 -0.76
N LYS A 7 6.79 3.92 -1.14
CA LYS A 7 6.22 2.61 -0.81
C LYS A 7 6.13 2.40 0.70
N MET A 8 7.20 2.71 1.43
CA MET A 8 7.23 2.59 2.89
C MET A 8 6.24 3.54 3.56
N VAL A 9 6.15 4.80 3.11
CA VAL A 9 5.16 5.77 3.63
C VAL A 9 3.74 5.29 3.42
N PHE A 10 3.41 4.76 2.23
CA PHE A 10 2.07 4.22 1.96
C PHE A 10 1.71 3.05 2.89
N ILE A 11 2.63 2.09 3.05
CA ILE A 11 2.44 0.96 3.95
C ILE A 11 2.25 1.44 5.39
N MET A 12 3.09 2.38 5.86
CA MET A 12 2.97 2.93 7.21
C MET A 12 1.63 3.62 7.44
N ASN A 13 1.14 4.40 6.47
CA ASN A 13 -0.18 5.03 6.55
C ASN A 13 -1.29 3.99 6.67
N ALA A 14 -1.24 2.93 5.87
CA ALA A 14 -2.23 1.85 5.95
C ALA A 14 -2.19 1.13 7.32
N LEU A 15 -0.99 0.85 7.84
CA LEU A 15 -0.82 0.26 9.17
C LEU A 15 -1.42 1.18 10.27
N ASN A 16 -1.21 2.49 10.19
CA ASN A 16 -1.78 3.47 11.12
C ASN A 16 -3.32 3.54 11.03
N ASP A 17 -3.90 3.34 9.85
CA ASP A 17 -5.35 3.24 9.62
C ASP A 17 -5.93 1.85 10.00
N GLY A 18 -5.12 0.98 10.61
CA GLY A 18 -5.57 -0.33 11.12
C GLY A 18 -5.64 -1.42 10.07
N TRP A 19 -4.98 -1.24 8.92
CA TRP A 19 -4.75 -2.33 7.97
C TRP A 19 -3.63 -3.25 8.45
N SER A 20 -3.71 -4.52 8.09
CA SER A 20 -2.61 -5.47 8.14
C SER A 20 -2.03 -5.65 6.74
N VAL A 21 -0.72 -5.58 6.58
CA VAL A 21 -0.04 -5.72 5.29
C VAL A 21 0.84 -6.97 5.29
N LYS A 22 0.67 -7.84 4.31
CA LYS A 22 1.53 -9.02 4.07
C LYS A 22 2.16 -8.94 2.69
N LYS A 23 3.48 -9.11 2.61
CA LYS A 23 4.18 -9.33 1.33
C LYS A 23 4.21 -10.83 1.03
N ASN A 24 3.81 -11.21 -0.17
CA ASN A 24 3.93 -12.57 -0.68
C ASN A 24 4.45 -12.53 -2.12
N GLN A 25 5.70 -12.98 -2.32
CA GLN A 25 6.39 -12.88 -3.61
C GLN A 25 6.29 -11.44 -4.15
N ASP A 26 5.67 -11.28 -5.32
CA ASP A 26 5.54 -10.02 -6.03
C ASP A 26 4.23 -9.28 -5.71
N LYS A 27 3.60 -9.59 -4.56
CA LYS A 27 2.31 -9.02 -4.15
C LYS A 27 2.33 -8.49 -2.72
N TYR A 28 1.54 -7.45 -2.49
CA TYR A 28 1.16 -6.96 -1.18
C TYR A 28 -0.33 -7.17 -0.96
N ILE A 29 -0.67 -7.75 0.19
CA ILE A 29 -2.03 -8.04 0.60
C ILE A 29 -2.34 -7.17 1.81
N PHE A 30 -3.29 -6.25 1.64
CA PHE A 30 -3.80 -5.37 2.68
C PHE A 30 -5.12 -5.96 3.17
N THR A 31 -5.28 -6.10 4.48
CA THR A 31 -6.52 -6.60 5.10
C THR A 31 -6.94 -5.71 6.25
N LYS A 32 -8.21 -5.28 6.26
CA LYS A 32 -8.82 -4.51 7.36
C LYS A 32 -9.93 -5.36 7.96
N LYS A 33 -9.57 -6.17 8.97
CA LYS A 33 -10.43 -7.24 9.51
C LYS A 33 -11.76 -6.69 10.05
N HIS A 34 -11.73 -5.54 10.72
CA HIS A 34 -12.94 -4.94 11.29
C HIS A 34 -13.89 -4.37 10.24
N GLU A 35 -13.44 -4.19 8.99
CA GLU A 35 -14.27 -3.76 7.85
C GLU A 35 -14.52 -4.89 6.84
N ASN A 36 -14.00 -6.11 7.09
CA ASN A 36 -14.00 -7.23 6.14
C ASN A 36 -13.46 -6.86 4.74
N LYS A 37 -12.49 -5.93 4.66
CA LYS A 37 -11.88 -5.50 3.39
C LYS A 37 -10.55 -6.19 3.13
N VAL A 38 -10.31 -6.50 1.86
CA VAL A 38 -9.04 -7.05 1.36
C VAL A 38 -8.69 -6.35 0.05
N GLU A 39 -7.47 -5.85 -0.05
CA GLU A 39 -6.92 -5.27 -1.28
C GLU A 39 -5.59 -5.96 -1.61
N ILE A 40 -5.39 -6.30 -2.88
CA ILE A 40 -4.19 -7.01 -3.35
C ILE A 40 -3.54 -6.18 -4.44
N PHE A 41 -2.28 -5.82 -4.22
CA PHE A 41 -1.49 -5.06 -5.16
C PHE A 41 -0.32 -5.90 -5.65
N GLN A 42 -0.12 -5.96 -6.96
CA GLN A 42 1.16 -6.42 -7.51
C GLN A 42 2.24 -5.37 -7.18
N GLU A 43 3.48 -5.78 -6.95
CA GLU A 43 4.56 -4.91 -6.49
C GLU A 43 4.91 -3.81 -7.51
N ASP A 44 4.88 -4.14 -8.80
CA ASP A 44 5.08 -3.22 -9.93
C ASP A 44 3.92 -2.22 -10.05
N TYR A 45 2.69 -2.69 -9.84
CA TYR A 45 1.49 -1.88 -9.86
C TYR A 45 1.41 -0.96 -8.64
N LEU A 46 1.77 -1.45 -7.45
CA LEU A 46 1.76 -0.66 -6.22
C LEU A 46 2.66 0.56 -6.33
N ALA A 47 3.87 0.40 -6.86
CA ALA A 47 4.77 1.52 -7.08
C ALA A 47 4.16 2.56 -8.04
N THR A 48 3.53 2.10 -9.11
CA THR A 48 2.87 2.97 -10.10
C THR A 48 1.63 3.67 -9.51
N PHE A 49 0.83 2.94 -8.74
CA PHE A 49 -0.35 3.45 -8.04
C PHE A 49 0.02 4.55 -7.04
N ILE A 50 1.03 4.31 -6.20
CA ILE A 50 1.50 5.28 -5.21
C ILE A 50 1.99 6.55 -5.89
N VAL A 51 2.80 6.44 -6.94
CA VAL A 51 3.29 7.61 -7.69
C VAL A 51 2.13 8.41 -8.29
N ASN A 52 1.13 7.72 -8.83
CA ASN A 52 0.02 8.37 -9.53
C ASN A 52 -1.05 8.92 -8.58
N HIS A 53 -1.30 8.30 -7.43
CA HIS A 53 -2.44 8.63 -6.55
C HIS A 53 -2.05 9.34 -5.25
N MET A 54 -0.83 9.18 -4.73
CA MET A 54 -0.41 9.86 -3.48
C MET A 54 0.06 11.30 -3.69
N CYS A 55 0.47 11.69 -4.91
CA CYS A 55 0.80 13.09 -5.24
C CYS A 55 -0.45 13.95 -5.53
N LEU A 56 -1.63 13.35 -5.69
CA LEU A 56 -2.88 14.04 -6.07
C LEU A 56 -3.81 14.36 -4.91
N GLN A 57 -3.46 14.02 -3.67
CA GLN A 57 -4.17 14.53 -2.49
C GLN A 57 -3.56 15.88 -2.11
N LYS A 58 -4.06 16.96 -2.71
CA LYS A 58 -3.84 18.35 -2.29
C LYS A 58 -5.13 18.94 -1.72
#